data_AF-A0A8B8L989-F1
#
_entry.id   AF-A0A8B8L989-F1
#
_cell.length_a   1.000
_cell.length_b   1.000
_cell.length_c   1.000
_cell.angle_alpha   90.00
_cell.angle_beta   90.00
_cell.angle_gamma   90.00
#
_symmetry.space_group_name_H-M   'P 1'
#
loop_
_entity.id
_entity.type
_entity.pdbx_description
1 polymer ?
#
loop_
_entity_poly.entity_id
_entity_poly.type
_entity_poly.pdbx_seq_one_letter_code
_entity_poly.pdbx_strand_id
1 'polypeptide(L)'
;MKLKEVIRKEPTLLVMVVGVPNVGKSALINSIHQIAHSRFPVQEKRKRAAVGPLPGVTQDIAGFKIAHKPSIYVLDTPGVLVPSISDIETGLKLALAGGVKDSVVGEERIAQYLLAVLDTRGTPLHWKLLNNRRINGIECEAEENHEYSLKNLKSKRRNLPNRCDLVYAEDIVTEVQHALYSTLSEFNGNVEDENDLERLIDLQFGALQKALKIPHKASEARLIVPYSIQDW
;
A
#
# COMPACT_ATOMS: atom_id res chain seq x y z
N MET A 1 -27.22 -6.06 17.72
CA MET A 1 -27.51 -5.48 19.06
C MET A 1 -26.57 -4.33 19.47
N LYS A 2 -25.26 -4.38 19.15
CA LYS A 2 -24.25 -3.41 19.66
C LYS A 2 -24.36 -1.95 19.19
N LEU A 3 -24.80 -1.65 17.95
CA LEU A 3 -24.81 -0.26 17.44
C LEU A 3 -25.91 0.61 18.06
N LYS A 4 -27.11 0.04 18.26
CA LYS A 4 -28.25 0.72 18.91
C LYS A 4 -27.94 1.09 20.36
N GLU A 5 -27.14 0.28 21.07
CA GLU A 5 -26.70 0.59 22.44
C GLU A 5 -25.65 1.70 22.52
N VAL A 6 -24.83 1.91 21.47
CA VAL A 6 -23.81 2.98 21.44
C VAL A 6 -24.44 4.35 21.17
N ILE A 7 -25.58 4.37 20.47
CA ILE A 7 -26.34 5.57 20.13
C ILE A 7 -27.53 5.68 21.09
N ARG A 8 -27.25 5.95 22.39
CA ARG A 8 -28.29 6.05 23.45
C ARG A 8 -29.12 7.33 23.40
N LYS A 9 -28.65 8.36 22.71
CA LYS A 9 -29.36 9.62 22.45
C LYS A 9 -29.50 9.77 20.95
N GLU A 10 -30.64 10.30 20.47
CA GLU A 10 -30.83 10.62 19.06
C GLU A 10 -29.65 11.49 18.58
N PRO A 11 -28.82 10.98 17.67
CA PRO A 11 -27.69 11.73 17.18
C PRO A 11 -28.24 12.90 16.36
N THR A 12 -27.68 14.09 16.56
CA THR A 12 -28.03 15.25 15.73
C THR A 12 -27.59 15.03 14.29
N LEU A 13 -26.48 14.31 14.10
CA LEU A 13 -25.98 13.93 12.78
C LEU A 13 -25.31 12.55 12.81
N LEU A 14 -25.65 11.74 11.82
CA LEU A 14 -25.05 10.44 11.57
C LEU A 14 -24.48 10.43 10.15
N VAL A 15 -23.17 10.22 10.04
CA VAL A 15 -22.46 10.15 8.75
C VAL A 15 -21.98 8.72 8.55
N MET A 16 -22.23 8.14 7.37
CA MET A 16 -21.73 6.81 7.03
C MET A 16 -20.66 6.92 5.95
N VAL A 17 -19.51 6.28 6.18
CA VAL A 17 -18.42 6.24 5.20
C VAL A 17 -18.45 4.88 4.51
N VAL A 18 -18.64 4.87 3.19
CA VAL A 18 -18.76 3.66 2.36
C VAL A 18 -17.75 3.71 1.21
N GLY A 19 -17.33 2.53 0.75
CA GLY A 19 -16.41 2.40 -0.39
C GLY A 19 -15.71 1.04 -0.40
N VAL A 20 -14.95 0.78 -1.47
CA VAL A 20 -14.25 -0.50 -1.67
C VAL A 20 -13.19 -0.76 -0.59
N PRO A 21 -12.71 -2.00 -0.39
CA PRO A 21 -11.67 -2.30 0.58
C PRO A 21 -10.40 -1.45 0.36
N ASN A 22 -9.66 -1.18 1.44
CA ASN A 22 -8.36 -0.52 1.42
C ASN A 22 -8.26 0.91 0.84
N VAL A 23 -9.38 1.55 0.47
CA VAL A 23 -9.41 3.00 0.11
C VAL A 23 -9.14 3.97 1.28
N GLY A 24 -8.92 3.46 2.49
CA GLY A 24 -8.58 4.29 3.66
C GLY A 24 -9.77 4.82 4.46
N LYS A 25 -10.97 4.23 4.35
CA LYS A 25 -12.18 4.64 5.13
C LYS A 25 -11.92 4.77 6.63
N SER A 26 -11.42 3.71 7.25
CA SER A 26 -11.12 3.67 8.69
C SER A 26 -9.98 4.61 9.08
N ALA A 27 -9.01 4.82 8.17
CA ALA A 27 -7.93 5.80 8.38
C ALA A 27 -8.47 7.24 8.34
N LEU A 28 -9.37 7.55 7.40
CA LEU A 28 -10.06 8.83 7.32
C LEU A 28 -10.86 9.11 8.60
N ILE A 29 -11.63 8.13 9.08
CA ILE A 29 -12.40 8.24 10.33
C ILE A 29 -11.48 8.52 11.51
N ASN A 30 -10.36 7.79 11.62
CA ASN A 30 -9.39 8.00 12.69
C ASN A 30 -8.74 9.41 12.65
N SER A 31 -8.51 9.95 11.46
CA SER A 31 -7.99 11.30 11.24
C SER A 31 -9.02 12.37 11.59
N ILE A 32 -10.26 12.23 11.15
CA ILE A 32 -11.38 13.12 11.53
C ILE A 32 -11.55 13.11 13.05
N HIS A 33 -11.56 11.93 13.67
CA HIS A 33 -11.65 11.80 15.12
C HIS A 33 -10.47 12.47 15.84
N GLN A 34 -9.28 12.49 15.25
CA GLN A 34 -8.12 13.17 15.83
C GLN A 34 -8.29 14.70 15.79
N ILE A 35 -8.69 15.24 14.64
CA ILE A 35 -8.88 16.69 14.45
C ILE A 35 -10.05 17.20 15.30
N ALA A 36 -11.15 16.46 15.35
CA ALA A 36 -12.29 16.84 16.17
C ALA A 36 -11.93 16.86 17.67
N HIS A 37 -11.15 15.89 18.13
CA HIS A 37 -10.73 15.84 19.53
C HIS A 37 -9.79 16.99 19.92
N SER A 38 -8.92 17.46 19.02
CA SER A 38 -8.07 18.62 19.32
C SER A 38 -8.86 19.93 19.40
N ARG A 39 -9.97 20.04 18.69
CA ARG A 39 -10.86 21.22 18.70
C ARG A 39 -11.92 21.18 19.79
N PHE A 40 -12.41 19.98 20.11
CA PHE A 40 -13.45 19.74 21.10
C PHE A 40 -12.96 18.67 22.09
N PRO A 41 -12.12 19.05 23.07
CA PRO A 41 -11.59 18.10 24.04
C PRO A 41 -12.71 17.56 24.91
N VAL A 42 -12.79 16.23 25.00
CA VAL A 42 -13.76 15.52 25.84
C VAL A 42 -13.00 14.48 26.66
N GLN A 43 -13.42 14.28 27.92
CA GLN A 43 -12.78 13.39 28.88
C GLN A 43 -13.00 11.88 28.61
N GLU A 44 -13.62 11.50 27.49
CA GLU A 44 -13.92 10.11 27.16
C GLU A 44 -12.73 9.39 26.50
N LYS A 45 -12.63 8.07 26.75
CA LYS A 45 -11.62 7.21 26.11
C LYS A 45 -11.82 7.18 24.60
N ARG A 46 -10.77 7.54 23.86
CA ARG A 46 -10.72 7.49 22.39
C ARG A 46 -10.85 6.06 21.88
N LYS A 47 -11.99 5.74 21.27
CA LYS A 47 -12.15 4.55 20.42
C LYS A 47 -11.55 4.85 19.05
N ARG A 48 -10.86 3.88 18.46
CA ARG A 48 -10.25 4.00 17.12
C ARG A 48 -10.77 2.90 16.22
N ALA A 49 -10.96 3.23 14.95
CA ALA A 49 -11.26 2.24 13.93
C ALA A 49 -10.03 1.36 13.70
N ALA A 50 -10.25 0.06 13.48
CA ALA A 50 -9.20 -0.86 13.09
C ALA A 50 -8.70 -0.47 11.69
N VAL A 51 -7.38 -0.42 11.49
CA VAL A 51 -6.77 -0.12 10.20
C VAL A 51 -5.67 -1.14 9.96
N GLY A 52 -5.66 -1.72 8.78
CA GLY A 52 -4.64 -2.67 8.36
C GLY A 52 -4.56 -2.74 6.83
N PRO A 53 -3.49 -3.34 6.30
CA PRO A 53 -3.25 -3.41 4.86
C PRO A 53 -4.09 -4.49 4.17
N LEU A 54 -4.69 -5.41 4.93
CA LEU A 54 -5.47 -6.51 4.36
C LEU A 54 -6.94 -6.11 4.17
N PRO A 55 -7.57 -6.52 3.05
CA PRO A 55 -9.01 -6.34 2.89
C PRO A 55 -9.76 -7.16 3.95
N GLY A 56 -10.87 -6.61 4.45
CA GLY A 56 -11.69 -7.26 5.47
C GLY A 56 -11.25 -7.02 6.93
N VAL A 57 -10.31 -6.09 7.18
CA VAL A 57 -9.97 -5.66 8.56
C VAL A 57 -11.20 -5.08 9.29
N THR A 58 -12.01 -4.28 8.59
CA THR A 58 -13.30 -3.79 9.11
C THR A 58 -14.37 -4.79 8.76
N GLN A 59 -14.81 -5.59 9.74
CA GLN A 59 -15.81 -6.66 9.55
C GLN A 59 -17.22 -6.24 9.95
N ASP A 60 -17.33 -5.38 10.96
CA ASP A 60 -18.59 -4.90 11.50
C ASP A 60 -18.78 -3.41 11.25
N ILE A 61 -20.03 -2.95 11.19
CA ILE A 61 -20.36 -1.53 11.22
C ILE A 61 -20.13 -1.02 12.64
N ALA A 62 -19.20 -0.07 12.78
CA ALA A 62 -18.82 0.52 14.07
C ALA A 62 -19.07 2.03 14.08
N GLY A 63 -19.71 2.53 15.14
CA GLY A 63 -19.97 3.95 15.32
C GLY A 63 -18.91 4.65 16.18
N PHE A 64 -18.36 5.74 15.65
CA PHE A 64 -17.38 6.59 16.30
C PHE A 64 -17.99 7.96 16.57
N LYS A 65 -18.02 8.36 17.85
CA LYS A 65 -18.52 9.69 18.23
C LYS A 65 -17.44 10.73 18.00
N ILE A 66 -17.75 11.76 17.21
CA ILE A 66 -16.79 12.80 16.81
C ILE A 66 -17.04 14.11 17.56
N ALA A 67 -18.30 14.42 17.88
CA ALA A 67 -18.67 15.59 18.68
C ALA A 67 -19.81 15.28 19.64
N HIS A 68 -19.84 15.97 20.80
CA HIS A 68 -20.88 15.80 21.81
C HIS A 68 -21.99 16.84 21.69
N LYS A 69 -21.66 18.07 21.28
CA LYS A 69 -22.58 19.19 21.12
C LYS A 69 -22.22 19.97 19.84
N PRO A 70 -22.97 19.81 18.73
CA PRO A 70 -24.03 18.82 18.54
C PRO A 70 -23.51 17.37 18.58
N SER A 71 -24.41 16.41 18.81
CA SER A 71 -24.04 14.98 18.91
C SER A 71 -23.82 14.42 17.50
N ILE A 72 -22.56 14.20 17.11
CA ILE A 72 -22.18 13.73 15.76
C ILE A 72 -21.50 12.37 15.86
N TYR A 73 -21.96 11.43 15.06
CA TYR A 73 -21.37 10.10 14.90
C TYR A 73 -20.97 9.85 13.46
N VAL A 74 -19.85 9.15 13.28
CA VAL A 74 -19.39 8.62 12.00
C VAL A 74 -19.37 7.09 12.07
N LEU A 75 -20.03 6.44 11.13
CA LEU A 75 -20.06 4.99 11.00
C LEU A 75 -18.94 4.55 10.05
N ASP A 76 -18.06 3.71 10.57
CA ASP A 76 -17.15 2.92 9.76
C ASP A 76 -17.87 1.68 9.25
N THR A 77 -17.64 1.35 7.99
CA THR A 77 -18.30 0.22 7.32
C THR A 77 -17.26 -0.70 6.68
N PRO A 78 -17.55 -2.01 6.59
CA PRO A 78 -16.74 -2.93 5.81
C PRO A 78 -16.53 -2.43 4.38
N GLY A 79 -15.38 -2.76 3.79
CA GLY A 79 -15.18 -2.53 2.36
C GLY A 79 -16.06 -3.46 1.54
N VAL A 80 -16.82 -2.90 0.59
CA VAL A 80 -17.71 -3.66 -0.26
C VAL A 80 -17.26 -3.53 -1.71
N LEU A 81 -17.06 -4.67 -2.37
CA LEU A 81 -16.83 -4.77 -3.82
C LEU A 81 -18.13 -5.18 -4.51
N VAL A 82 -18.18 -4.98 -5.83
CA VAL A 82 -19.22 -5.55 -6.67
C VAL A 82 -19.19 -7.09 -6.59
N PRO A 83 -20.35 -7.79 -6.63
CA PRO A 83 -20.40 -9.25 -6.44
C PRO A 83 -19.59 -10.07 -7.46
N SER A 84 -19.42 -9.52 -8.66
CA SER A 84 -18.63 -10.13 -9.72
C SER A 84 -17.86 -9.04 -10.46
N ILE A 85 -16.58 -9.30 -10.73
CA ILE A 85 -15.71 -8.47 -11.55
C ILE A 85 -15.56 -9.22 -12.87
N SER A 86 -16.20 -8.73 -13.93
CA SER A 86 -16.20 -9.38 -15.23
C SER A 86 -14.91 -9.15 -16.02
N ASP A 87 -14.26 -8.01 -15.78
CA ASP A 87 -13.05 -7.62 -16.49
C ASP A 87 -11.79 -8.03 -15.72
N ILE A 88 -10.93 -8.80 -16.38
CA ILE A 88 -9.68 -9.32 -15.81
C ILE A 88 -8.75 -8.17 -15.43
N GLU A 89 -8.66 -7.14 -16.27
CA GLU A 89 -7.76 -6.01 -16.02
C GLU A 89 -8.19 -5.23 -14.78
N THR A 90 -9.50 -4.99 -14.61
CA THR A 90 -10.08 -4.40 -13.40
C THR A 90 -9.79 -5.25 -12.17
N GLY A 91 -9.89 -6.58 -12.27
CA GLY A 91 -9.54 -7.50 -11.18
C GLY A 91 -8.07 -7.39 -10.77
N LEU A 92 -7.16 -7.36 -11.75
CA LEU A 92 -5.72 -7.18 -11.52
C LEU A 92 -5.41 -5.82 -10.89
N LYS A 93 -6.01 -4.73 -11.38
CA LYS A 93 -5.88 -3.38 -10.79
C LYS A 93 -6.36 -3.34 -9.34
N LEU A 94 -7.48 -3.98 -9.04
CA LEU A 94 -8.03 -4.06 -7.68
C LEU A 94 -7.13 -4.86 -6.74
N ALA A 95 -6.57 -5.97 -7.20
CA ALA A 95 -5.59 -6.74 -6.42
C ALA A 95 -4.32 -5.95 -6.17
N LEU A 96 -3.78 -5.28 -7.20
CA LEU A 96 -2.58 -4.44 -7.09
C LEU A 96 -2.76 -3.27 -6.12
N ALA A 97 -3.97 -2.70 -6.03
CA ALA A 97 -4.34 -1.68 -5.06
C ALA A 97 -4.65 -2.24 -3.66
N GLY A 98 -4.57 -3.56 -3.47
CA GLY A 98 -4.91 -4.27 -2.23
C GLY A 98 -6.41 -4.38 -1.96
N GLY A 99 -7.28 -4.05 -2.91
CA GLY A 99 -8.74 -4.17 -2.75
C GLY A 99 -9.22 -5.62 -2.62
N VAL A 100 -8.45 -6.56 -3.16
CA VAL A 100 -8.69 -8.01 -3.14
C VAL A 100 -7.48 -8.69 -2.49
N LYS A 101 -7.67 -9.86 -1.88
CA LYS A 101 -6.55 -10.64 -1.33
C LYS A 101 -5.66 -11.17 -2.45
N ASP A 102 -4.36 -11.00 -2.32
CA ASP A 102 -3.37 -11.41 -3.34
C ASP A 102 -3.48 -12.89 -3.69
N SER A 103 -3.73 -13.76 -2.69
CA SER A 103 -3.89 -15.21 -2.88
C SER A 103 -5.10 -15.61 -3.74
N VAL A 104 -6.07 -14.72 -3.94
CA VAL A 104 -7.24 -14.99 -4.80
C VAL A 104 -6.91 -14.81 -6.27
N VAL A 105 -6.02 -13.87 -6.60
CA VAL A 105 -5.62 -13.56 -7.99
C VAL A 105 -4.32 -14.28 -8.36
N GLY A 106 -3.43 -14.48 -7.40
CA GLY A 106 -2.10 -15.05 -7.57
C GLY A 106 -1.04 -13.96 -7.55
N GLU A 107 -0.14 -14.03 -6.57
CA GLU A 107 0.94 -13.05 -6.34
C GLU A 107 1.82 -12.86 -7.59
N GLU A 108 2.12 -13.95 -8.29
CA GLU A 108 2.91 -13.92 -9.53
C GLU A 108 2.21 -13.15 -10.66
N ARG A 109 0.90 -13.36 -10.83
CA ARG A 109 0.12 -12.64 -11.86
C ARG A 109 0.01 -11.16 -11.54
N ILE A 110 -0.12 -10.80 -10.26
CA ILE A 110 -0.12 -9.41 -9.80
C ILE A 110 1.24 -8.76 -10.09
N ALA A 111 2.34 -9.47 -9.81
CA ALA A 111 3.69 -8.98 -10.09
C ALA A 111 3.96 -8.83 -11.60
N GLN A 112 3.60 -9.81 -12.42
CA GLN A 112 3.66 -9.74 -13.88
C GLN A 112 2.90 -8.52 -14.41
N TYR A 113 1.66 -8.32 -13.93
CA TYR A 113 0.85 -7.18 -14.34
C TYR A 113 1.45 -5.84 -13.91
N LEU A 114 2.05 -5.75 -12.71
CA LEU A 114 2.77 -4.55 -12.29
C LEU A 114 3.93 -4.22 -13.24
N LEU A 115 4.76 -5.22 -13.57
CA LEU A 115 5.89 -5.03 -14.49
C LEU A 115 5.42 -4.59 -15.87
N ALA A 116 4.41 -5.27 -16.42
CA ALA A 116 3.79 -4.87 -17.68
C ALA A 116 3.36 -3.39 -17.66
N VAL A 117 2.64 -2.96 -16.62
CA VAL A 117 2.18 -1.57 -16.49
C VAL A 117 3.35 -0.58 -16.36
N LEU A 118 4.43 -0.94 -15.66
CA LEU A 118 5.60 -0.08 -15.51
C LEU A 118 6.36 0.09 -16.83
N ASP A 119 6.55 -1.01 -17.55
CA ASP A 119 7.31 -1.05 -18.81
C ASP A 119 6.56 -0.36 -19.94
N THR A 120 5.26 -0.63 -20.12
CA THR A 120 4.42 0.06 -21.12
C THR A 120 4.40 1.58 -20.89
N ARG A 121 4.56 2.04 -19.64
CA ARG A 121 4.65 3.47 -19.29
C ARG A 121 6.06 4.04 -19.40
N GLY A 122 7.07 3.22 -19.66
CA GLY A 122 8.48 3.61 -19.61
C GLY A 122 8.92 4.12 -18.23
N THR A 123 8.25 3.68 -17.15
CA THR A 123 8.51 4.17 -15.78
C THR A 123 9.97 3.92 -15.36
N PRO A 124 10.56 2.74 -15.62
CA PRO A 124 11.94 2.47 -15.23
C PRO A 124 12.96 3.40 -15.89
N LEU A 125 12.70 3.87 -17.10
CA LEU A 125 13.58 4.80 -17.83
C LEU A 125 13.73 6.15 -17.11
N HIS A 126 12.73 6.55 -16.33
CA HIS A 126 12.72 7.82 -15.60
C HIS A 126 13.48 7.73 -14.25
N TRP A 127 13.74 6.53 -13.72
CA TRP A 127 14.38 6.35 -12.42
C TRP A 127 15.86 6.75 -12.40
N LYS A 128 16.55 6.72 -13.54
CA LYS A 128 17.93 7.19 -13.67
C LYS A 128 18.11 8.65 -13.21
N LEU A 129 17.13 9.51 -13.53
CA LEU A 129 17.16 10.92 -13.13
C LEU A 129 16.89 11.11 -11.64
N LEU A 130 16.09 10.23 -11.02
CA LEU A 130 15.78 10.28 -9.60
C LEU A 130 16.97 9.83 -8.74
N ASN A 131 17.70 8.80 -9.17
CA ASN A 131 18.89 8.34 -8.46
C ASN A 131 20.01 9.38 -8.50
N ASN A 132 20.22 10.03 -9.65
CA ASN A 132 21.22 11.11 -9.76
C ASN A 132 20.86 12.33 -8.89
N ARG A 133 19.58 12.71 -8.79
CA ARG A 133 19.16 13.81 -7.90
C ARG A 133 19.23 13.44 -6.42
N ARG A 134 19.01 12.18 -6.06
CA ARG A 134 19.11 11.70 -4.68
C ARG A 134 20.54 11.64 -4.19
N ILE A 135 21.47 11.16 -5.00
CA ILE A 135 22.90 11.14 -4.66
C ILE A 135 23.43 12.58 -4.48
N ASN A 136 23.09 13.49 -5.41
CA ASN A 136 23.50 14.89 -5.29
C ASN A 136 22.83 15.63 -4.12
N GLY A 137 21.60 15.25 -3.72
CA GLY A 137 20.92 15.82 -2.56
C GLY A 137 21.50 15.36 -1.21
N ILE A 138 22.01 14.13 -1.13
CA ILE A 138 22.70 13.60 0.06
C ILE A 138 24.05 14.30 0.25
N GLU A 139 24.75 14.67 -0.83
CA GLU A 139 25.97 15.49 -0.73
C GLU A 139 25.69 16.91 -0.21
N CYS A 140 24.55 17.52 -0.58
CA CYS A 140 24.19 18.85 -0.07
C CYS A 140 23.80 18.87 1.41
N GLU A 141 23.24 17.79 1.97
CA GLU A 141 22.90 17.71 3.41
C GLU A 141 24.13 17.46 4.30
N ALA A 142 25.27 17.07 3.74
CA ALA A 142 26.51 16.88 4.50
C ALA A 142 27.28 18.20 4.74
N GLU A 143 26.97 19.28 4.03
CA GLU A 143 27.72 20.55 4.11
C GLU A 143 26.99 21.70 4.83
N GLU A 144 25.69 21.60 5.13
CA GLU A 144 24.97 22.63 5.89
C GLU A 144 24.82 22.29 7.39
N ASN A 145 25.87 22.59 8.17
CA ASN A 145 25.71 22.83 9.61
C ASN A 145 24.87 24.11 9.79
N HIS A 146 23.66 24.04 10.37
CA HIS A 146 23.13 25.15 11.17
C HIS A 146 22.15 24.67 12.26
N GLU A 147 22.56 24.97 13.49
CA GLU A 147 21.84 24.79 14.75
C GLU A 147 20.52 25.58 14.75
N TYR A 148 19.39 24.90 14.52
CA TYR A 148 18.07 25.42 14.89
C TYR A 148 17.54 24.67 16.12
N SER A 149 17.26 25.47 17.15
CA SER A 149 16.85 25.06 18.48
C SER A 149 15.64 24.11 18.47
N LEU A 150 15.88 22.83 18.79
CA LEU A 150 14.87 21.81 19.05
C LEU A 150 14.20 22.03 20.41
N LYS A 151 13.36 23.06 20.52
CA LYS A 151 12.40 23.17 21.62
C LYS A 151 11.03 23.46 21.02
N ASN A 152 10.14 22.46 21.09
CA ASN A 152 8.66 22.54 21.03
C ASN A 152 7.93 21.61 20.03
N LEU A 153 8.39 20.38 19.82
CA LEU A 153 7.52 19.31 19.27
C LEU A 153 7.67 18.02 20.08
N LYS A 154 7.05 17.98 21.27
CA LYS A 154 6.76 16.70 21.94
C LYS A 154 5.58 16.03 21.23
N SER A 155 5.80 15.55 20.02
CA SER A 155 4.91 14.57 19.41
C SER A 155 5.38 13.18 19.83
N LYS A 156 4.41 12.40 20.31
CA LYS A 156 4.56 11.06 20.90
C LYS A 156 5.31 10.14 19.92
N ARG A 157 6.54 9.74 20.29
CA ARG A 157 7.42 8.81 19.55
C ARG A 157 6.60 7.66 18.94
N ARG A 158 6.38 7.72 17.62
CA ARG A 158 6.49 6.50 16.81
C ARG A 158 7.97 6.13 16.82
N ASN A 159 8.30 4.86 17.00
CA ASN A 159 9.67 4.40 16.88
C ASN A 159 10.18 4.88 15.52
N LEU A 160 11.12 5.82 15.53
CA LEU A 160 11.77 6.26 14.31
C LEU A 160 12.56 5.04 13.82
N PRO A 161 12.37 4.58 12.57
CA PRO A 161 13.15 3.48 12.02
C PRO A 161 14.64 3.77 12.21
N ASN A 162 15.42 2.75 12.57
CA ASN A 162 16.84 2.97 12.83
C ASN A 162 17.50 3.47 11.54
N ARG A 163 18.53 4.31 11.66
CA ARG A 163 19.26 4.86 10.50
C ARG A 163 19.73 3.76 9.53
N CYS A 164 20.15 2.60 10.06
CA CYS A 164 20.53 1.45 9.24
C CYS A 164 19.37 0.82 8.45
N ASP A 165 18.15 0.81 9.01
CA ASP A 165 16.97 0.27 8.33
C ASP A 165 16.57 1.15 7.14
N LEU A 166 16.72 2.48 7.29
CA LEU A 166 16.51 3.44 6.21
C LEU A 166 17.52 3.20 5.07
N VAL A 167 18.81 3.14 5.40
CA VAL A 167 19.88 2.94 4.42
C VAL A 167 19.71 1.60 3.70
N TYR A 168 19.37 0.52 4.41
CA TYR A 168 19.13 -0.78 3.81
C TYR A 168 17.92 -0.78 2.84
N ALA A 169 16.83 -0.11 3.23
CA ALA A 169 15.68 0.03 2.35
C ALA A 169 16.01 0.86 1.10
N GLU A 170 16.79 1.93 1.26
CA GLU A 170 17.27 2.77 0.16
C GLU A 170 18.17 1.99 -0.81
N ASP A 171 19.08 1.15 -0.29
CA ASP A 171 19.94 0.28 -1.09
C ASP A 171 19.10 -0.68 -1.93
N ILE A 172 18.12 -1.36 -1.33
CA ILE A 172 17.22 -2.28 -2.06
C ILE A 172 16.44 -1.54 -3.13
N VAL A 173 15.87 -0.38 -2.82
CA VAL A 173 15.10 0.40 -3.79
C VAL A 173 15.98 0.77 -4.98
N THR A 174 17.22 1.18 -4.73
CA THR A 174 18.18 1.56 -5.76
C THR A 174 18.54 0.36 -6.65
N GLU A 175 18.81 -0.80 -6.05
CA GLU A 175 19.11 -2.05 -6.78
C GLU A 175 17.93 -2.51 -7.64
N VAL A 176 16.71 -2.47 -7.11
CA VAL A 176 15.48 -2.81 -7.86
C VAL A 176 15.28 -1.86 -9.04
N GLN A 177 15.43 -0.56 -8.81
CA GLN A 177 15.28 0.44 -9.88
C GLN A 177 16.35 0.28 -10.96
N HIS A 178 17.59 0.00 -10.56
CA HIS A 178 18.69 -0.25 -11.50
C HIS A 178 18.44 -1.53 -12.31
N ALA A 179 18.02 -2.62 -11.67
CA ALA A 179 17.71 -3.88 -12.34
C ALA A 179 16.63 -3.70 -13.43
N LEU A 180 15.55 -3.01 -13.10
CA LEU A 180 14.45 -2.73 -14.03
C LEU A 180 14.84 -1.73 -15.13
N TYR A 181 15.63 -0.70 -14.80
CA TYR A 181 16.15 0.25 -15.80
C TYR A 181 17.05 -0.46 -16.81
N SER A 182 18.03 -1.23 -16.34
CA SER A 182 19.04 -1.84 -17.21
C SER A 182 18.42 -2.90 -18.11
N THR A 183 17.54 -3.74 -17.57
CA THR A 183 16.81 -4.74 -18.37
C THR A 183 15.95 -4.10 -19.46
N LEU A 184 15.18 -3.05 -19.14
CA LEU A 184 14.35 -2.35 -20.13
C LEU A 184 15.21 -1.58 -21.15
N SER A 185 16.32 -0.95 -20.73
CA SER A 185 17.18 -0.17 -21.61
C SER A 185 18.00 -1.03 -22.58
N GLU A 186 18.32 -2.27 -22.21
CA GLU A 186 19.06 -3.23 -23.04
C GLU A 186 18.13 -4.11 -23.89
N PHE A 187 16.81 -4.02 -23.66
CA PHE A 187 15.82 -4.81 -24.38
C PHE A 187 15.58 -4.26 -25.79
N ASN A 188 15.77 -5.12 -26.80
CA ASN A 188 15.62 -4.77 -28.22
C ASN A 188 14.23 -5.13 -28.80
N GLY A 189 13.29 -5.62 -27.98
CA GLY A 189 11.95 -6.01 -28.42
C GLY A 189 10.91 -4.89 -28.32
N ASN A 190 9.70 -5.15 -28.82
CA ASN A 190 8.60 -4.19 -28.74
C ASN A 190 7.73 -4.44 -27.49
N VAL A 191 7.64 -3.46 -26.60
CA VAL A 191 6.82 -3.53 -25.37
C VAL A 191 5.31 -3.59 -25.66
N GLU A 192 4.87 -3.22 -26.86
CA GLU A 192 3.48 -3.35 -27.29
C GLU A 192 3.13 -4.77 -27.81
N ASP A 193 4.13 -5.60 -28.14
CA ASP A 193 3.91 -6.98 -28.52
C ASP A 193 3.85 -7.87 -27.27
N GLU A 194 2.81 -8.70 -27.16
CA GLU A 194 2.59 -9.53 -25.96
C GLU A 194 3.72 -10.54 -25.71
N ASN A 195 4.31 -11.12 -26.76
CA ASN A 195 5.37 -12.12 -26.60
C ASN A 195 6.70 -11.47 -26.20
N ASP A 196 7.01 -10.32 -26.78
CA ASP A 196 8.20 -9.56 -26.39
C ASP A 196 8.06 -9.01 -24.96
N LEU A 197 6.86 -8.55 -24.58
CA LEU A 197 6.58 -8.11 -23.21
C LEU A 197 6.72 -9.26 -22.21
N GLU A 198 6.20 -10.45 -22.52
CA GLU A 198 6.35 -11.63 -21.66
C GLU A 198 7.84 -11.99 -21.46
N ARG A 199 8.64 -11.97 -22.53
CA ARG A 199 10.09 -12.20 -22.45
C ARG A 199 10.80 -11.16 -21.60
N LEU A 200 10.43 -9.89 -21.73
CA LEU A 200 10.99 -8.81 -20.91
C LEU A 200 10.67 -9.03 -19.43
N ILE A 201 9.42 -9.38 -19.12
CA ILE A 201 8.97 -9.64 -17.75
C ILE A 201 9.76 -10.82 -17.14
N ASP A 202 9.98 -11.90 -17.88
CA ASP A 202 10.79 -13.04 -17.41
C ASP A 202 12.25 -12.63 -17.12
N LEU A 203 12.86 -11.84 -18.00
CA LEU A 203 14.20 -11.28 -17.77
C LEU A 203 14.24 -10.42 -16.51
N GLN A 204 13.22 -9.57 -16.31
CA GLN A 204 13.09 -8.73 -15.14
C GLN A 204 12.90 -9.52 -13.85
N PHE A 205 12.11 -10.60 -13.85
CA PHE A 205 12.01 -11.49 -12.69
C PHE A 205 13.37 -12.07 -12.29
N GLY A 206 14.17 -12.48 -13.27
CA GLY A 206 15.53 -12.95 -13.02
C GLY A 206 16.43 -11.88 -12.40
N ALA A 207 16.33 -10.63 -12.89
CA ALA A 207 17.09 -9.50 -12.34
C ALA A 207 16.61 -9.11 -10.93
N LEU A 208 15.30 -9.09 -10.70
CA LEU A 208 14.69 -8.77 -9.40
C LEU A 208 15.00 -9.81 -8.33
N GLN A 209 15.08 -11.10 -8.69
CA GLN A 209 15.50 -12.13 -7.73
C GLN A 209 16.90 -11.85 -7.18
N LYS A 210 17.81 -11.36 -8.03
CA LYS A 210 19.17 -10.97 -7.63
C LYS A 210 19.13 -9.69 -6.76
N ALA A 211 18.42 -8.66 -7.21
CA ALA A 211 18.30 -7.39 -6.48
C ALA A 211 17.69 -7.56 -5.07
N LEU A 212 16.66 -8.39 -4.96
CA LEU A 212 15.97 -8.71 -3.71
C LEU A 212 16.68 -9.79 -2.87
N LYS A 213 17.81 -10.34 -3.36
CA LYS A 213 18.60 -11.38 -2.68
C LYS A 213 17.77 -12.63 -2.34
N ILE A 214 16.85 -13.02 -3.21
CA ILE A 214 15.97 -14.18 -3.02
C ILE A 214 16.75 -15.45 -3.42
N PRO A 215 16.92 -16.45 -2.53
CA PRO A 215 17.68 -17.65 -2.83
C PRO A 215 16.99 -18.54 -3.88
N HIS A 216 17.76 -19.01 -4.88
CA HIS A 216 17.28 -19.85 -6.00
C HIS A 216 16.53 -21.13 -5.58
N LYS A 217 16.79 -21.69 -4.38
CA LYS A 217 16.09 -22.90 -3.87
C LYS A 217 14.59 -22.70 -3.63
N ALA A 218 14.13 -21.47 -3.37
CA ALA A 218 12.70 -21.20 -3.28
C ALA A 218 12.01 -21.22 -4.64
N SER A 219 12.78 -21.08 -5.73
CA SER A 219 12.29 -21.15 -7.11
C SER A 219 12.18 -22.58 -7.63
N GLU A 220 12.93 -23.55 -7.11
CA GLU A 220 12.80 -24.98 -7.48
C GLU A 220 11.56 -25.65 -6.87
N ALA A 221 11.02 -25.12 -5.78
CA ALA A 221 9.70 -25.52 -5.27
C ALA A 221 8.56 -25.20 -6.27
N ARG A 222 8.83 -24.38 -7.30
CA ARG A 222 7.86 -23.99 -8.35
C ARG A 222 7.60 -25.09 -9.38
N LEU A 223 8.39 -26.16 -9.43
CA LEU A 223 8.17 -27.29 -10.35
C LEU A 223 7.44 -28.49 -9.71
N ILE A 224 7.10 -28.43 -8.41
CA ILE A 224 6.51 -29.55 -7.66
C ILE A 224 5.07 -29.24 -7.22
N VAL A 225 4.27 -28.66 -8.12
CA VAL A 225 2.81 -28.78 -8.04
C VAL A 225 2.33 -29.44 -9.33
N PRO A 226 2.21 -30.78 -9.37
CA PRO A 226 1.66 -31.43 -10.54
C PRO A 226 0.19 -31.06 -10.69
N TYR A 227 -0.19 -30.84 -11.95
CA TYR A 227 -1.55 -30.90 -12.48
C TYR A 227 -2.31 -32.08 -11.89
N SER A 228 -3.08 -31.84 -10.82
CA SER A 228 -4.07 -32.76 -10.29
C SER A 228 -4.83 -32.04 -9.20
N ILE A 229 -5.94 -31.38 -9.55
CA ILE A 229 -7.27 -31.65 -8.97
C ILE A 229 -8.30 -31.24 -10.05
N GLN A 230 -8.67 -32.20 -10.89
CA GLN A 230 -10.06 -32.34 -11.28
C GLN A 230 -10.83 -32.85 -10.06
N ASP A 231 -12.09 -32.42 -9.99
CA ASP A 231 -13.18 -32.93 -9.16
C ASP A 231 -13.41 -32.30 -7.76
N TRP A 232 -14.71 -32.06 -7.53
CA TRP A 232 -15.47 -31.60 -6.36
C TRP A 232 -15.59 -30.09 -6.14
#